data_AF-A0A0A1U154-F1
#
_entry.id   AF-A0A0A1U154-F1
#
_cell.length_a   1.000
_cell.length_b   1.000
_cell.length_c   1.000
_cell.angle_alpha   90.00
_cell.angle_beta   90.00
_cell.angle_gamma   90.00
#
_symmetry.space_group_name_H-M   'P 1'
#
loop_
_entity.id
_entity.type
_entity.pdbx_description
1 polymer ?
#
loop_
_entity_poly.entity_id
_entity_poly.type
_entity_poly.pdbx_seq_one_letter_code
_entity_poly.pdbx_strand_id
1 'polypeptide(L)'
;MVVMSYQSTTVQTLHLLALIFSFINSLFILSNCRVTRYHVPFTYCEFWTHVAVLVFLYLTPTVHSPNFSIPYYVNFVVKHPDVILTWSFLMVMMTIISLIPRQNIYVSVQRKSFHFVAGVIFTVGIKTDVLVLQQLCSFFLIGFLIVDFARAKFFPRSALSTLFEKFGDSHQDPKLSAGFPAFLLLYVNTIPLFFYHTRFHQIIAASIITVDVGDAFAAIFGSYFGRKFPIKRCGNKTLIGTVAFVFTAFCCAKFTNWYLRLLVPQWRLFLFSAASGLMELTCENDNLILPFFGLLFV
;
A
#
# COMPACT_ATOMS: atom_id res chain seq x y z
N MET A 1 -3.97 23.49 15.30
CA MET A 1 -2.51 23.59 15.52
C MET A 1 -2.16 22.49 16.51
N VAL A 2 -1.80 21.31 16.02
CA VAL A 2 -1.48 20.15 16.88
C VAL A 2 -0.08 20.37 17.41
N VAL A 3 0.07 20.45 18.73
CA VAL A 3 1.38 20.52 19.39
C VAL A 3 2.12 19.24 19.02
N MET A 4 3.16 19.36 18.19
CA MET A 4 4.08 18.26 17.89
C MET A 4 4.82 17.91 19.19
N SER A 5 4.32 16.93 19.95
CA SER A 5 5.12 16.33 21.00
C SER A 5 6.27 15.60 20.31
N TYR A 6 7.50 16.10 20.49
CA TYR A 6 8.70 15.44 20.03
C TYR A 6 8.70 14.00 20.56
N GLN A 7 8.54 13.02 19.66
CA GLN A 7 8.82 11.64 20.00
C GLN A 7 10.28 11.53 20.43
N SER A 8 10.54 10.76 21.49
CA SER A 8 11.89 10.44 21.95
C SER A 8 12.77 9.99 20.77
N THR A 9 14.01 10.49 20.71
CA THR A 9 15.02 10.10 19.71
C THR A 9 15.19 8.59 19.61
N THR A 10 15.02 7.86 20.71
CA THR A 10 15.05 6.38 20.75
C THR A 10 13.94 5.75 19.89
N VAL A 11 12.72 6.32 19.95
CA VAL A 11 11.57 5.85 19.18
C VAL A 11 11.81 6.08 17.68
N GLN A 12 12.33 7.26 17.30
CA GLN A 12 12.66 7.55 15.91
C GLN A 12 13.73 6.60 15.35
N THR A 13 14.77 6.30 16.14
CA THR A 13 15.83 5.35 15.75
C THR A 13 15.28 3.94 15.58
N LEU A 14 14.40 3.47 16.47
CA LEU A 14 13.77 2.14 16.33
C LEU A 14 12.87 2.04 15.10
N HIS A 15 12.09 3.08 14.78
CA HIS A 15 11.30 3.11 13.55
C HIS A 15 12.19 3.07 12.31
N LEU A 16 13.27 3.86 12.29
CA LEU A 16 14.21 3.87 11.19
C LEU A 16 14.87 2.50 10.99
N LEU A 17 15.28 1.84 12.07
CA LEU A 17 15.84 0.49 12.03
C LEU A 17 14.84 -0.53 11.49
N ALA A 18 13.57 -0.47 11.92
CA ALA A 18 12.53 -1.36 11.41
C ALA A 18 12.18 -1.09 9.94
N LEU A 19 12.26 0.16 9.49
CA LEU A 19 12.06 0.56 8.10
C LEU A 19 13.21 0.05 7.23
N ILE A 20 14.45 0.22 7.69
CA ILE A 20 15.65 -0.35 7.06
C ILE A 20 15.51 -1.88 7.00
N PHE A 21 15.04 -2.52 8.06
CA PHE A 21 14.82 -3.96 8.07
C PHE A 21 13.71 -4.40 7.12
N SER A 22 12.59 -3.68 7.05
CA SER A 22 11.49 -3.93 6.09
C SER A 22 11.95 -3.70 4.64
N PHE A 23 12.72 -2.65 4.40
CA PHE A 23 13.31 -2.34 3.10
C PHE A 23 14.34 -3.40 2.69
N ILE A 24 15.23 -3.81 3.59
CA ILE A 24 16.18 -4.90 3.37
C ILE A 24 15.44 -6.21 3.10
N ASN A 25 14.39 -6.54 3.87
CA ASN A 25 13.57 -7.72 3.61
C ASN A 25 12.87 -7.64 2.26
N SER A 26 12.33 -6.48 1.89
CA SER A 26 11.75 -6.24 0.56
C SER A 26 12.79 -6.41 -0.54
N LEU A 27 14.01 -5.91 -0.34
CA LEU A 27 15.14 -6.13 -1.24
C LEU A 27 15.56 -7.61 -1.30
N PHE A 28 15.54 -8.35 -0.20
CA PHE A 28 15.81 -9.80 -0.17
C PHE A 28 14.71 -10.59 -0.89
N ILE A 29 13.45 -10.19 -0.77
CA ILE A 29 12.32 -10.75 -1.53
C ILE A 29 12.55 -10.54 -3.02
N LEU A 30 12.94 -9.33 -3.42
CA LEU A 30 13.18 -8.95 -4.81
C LEU A 30 14.45 -9.57 -5.40
N SER A 31 15.53 -9.69 -4.61
CA SER A 31 16.78 -10.29 -5.07
C SER A 31 16.71 -11.82 -5.11
N ASN A 32 15.84 -12.46 -4.32
CA ASN A 32 15.46 -13.86 -4.55
C ASN A 32 14.68 -14.05 -5.86
N CYS A 33 14.03 -13.03 -6.42
CA CYS A 33 13.40 -13.11 -7.74
C CYS A 33 14.41 -13.05 -8.91
N ARG A 34 15.68 -12.62 -8.71
CA ARG A 34 16.64 -12.47 -9.83
C ARG A 34 18.09 -12.90 -9.60
N VAL A 35 18.60 -13.04 -8.38
CA VAL A 35 20.07 -13.06 -8.15
C VAL A 35 20.60 -14.30 -7.43
N THR A 36 19.80 -15.05 -6.66
CA THR A 36 20.31 -16.19 -5.89
C THR A 36 19.94 -17.53 -6.53
N ARG A 37 20.96 -18.33 -6.90
CA ARG A 37 20.84 -19.78 -7.18
C ARG A 37 20.29 -20.59 -5.99
N TYR A 38 20.08 -19.97 -4.85
CA TYR A 38 19.42 -20.53 -3.69
C TYR A 38 17.96 -20.10 -3.70
N HIS A 39 17.08 -21.00 -4.11
CA HIS A 39 15.64 -20.88 -3.90
C HIS A 39 15.36 -20.85 -2.38
N VAL A 40 15.38 -19.67 -1.76
CA VAL A 40 14.72 -19.49 -0.47
C VAL A 40 13.22 -19.64 -0.75
N PRO A 41 12.52 -20.60 -0.13
CA PRO A 41 11.10 -20.76 -0.37
C PRO A 41 10.36 -19.47 0.01
N PHE A 42 9.53 -18.96 -0.90
CA PHE A 42 8.80 -17.69 -0.73
C PHE A 42 8.00 -17.64 0.57
N THR A 43 7.60 -18.80 1.10
CA THR A 43 6.96 -18.99 2.41
C THR A 43 7.78 -18.45 3.58
N TYR A 44 9.11 -18.48 3.52
CA TYR A 44 9.97 -17.88 4.56
C TYR A 44 9.98 -16.36 4.47
N CYS A 45 10.02 -15.80 3.26
CA CYS A 45 9.94 -14.35 3.06
C CYS A 45 8.60 -13.79 3.51
N GLU A 46 7.51 -14.48 3.16
CA GLU A 46 6.17 -14.17 3.63
C GLU A 46 6.13 -14.20 5.17
N PHE A 47 6.59 -15.29 5.79
CA PHE A 47 6.66 -15.43 7.24
C PHE A 47 7.47 -14.31 7.92
N TRP A 48 8.66 -13.98 7.41
CA TRP A 48 9.48 -12.91 7.98
C TRP A 48 8.88 -11.52 7.77
N THR A 49 8.14 -11.29 6.69
CA THR A 49 7.36 -10.06 6.49
C THR A 49 6.28 -9.95 7.55
N HIS A 50 5.52 -11.03 7.78
CA HIS A 50 4.50 -11.10 8.84
C HIS A 50 5.09 -10.86 10.23
N VAL A 51 6.24 -11.49 10.55
CA VAL A 51 6.95 -11.30 11.81
C VAL A 51 7.45 -9.86 11.94
N ALA A 52 8.05 -9.29 10.90
CA ALA A 52 8.51 -7.91 10.90
C ALA A 52 7.36 -6.93 11.11
N VAL A 53 6.20 -7.18 10.51
CA VAL A 53 4.97 -6.41 10.73
C VAL A 53 4.49 -6.51 12.17
N LEU A 54 4.40 -7.72 12.73
CA LEU A 54 3.95 -7.91 14.12
C LEU A 54 4.90 -7.24 15.11
N VAL A 55 6.22 -7.38 14.89
CA VAL A 55 7.25 -6.71 15.68
C VAL A 55 7.13 -5.19 15.52
N PHE A 56 6.94 -4.69 14.31
CA PHE A 56 6.79 -3.25 14.06
C PHE A 56 5.53 -2.68 14.72
N LEU A 57 4.38 -3.35 14.59
CA LEU A 57 3.14 -2.98 15.26
C LEU A 57 3.28 -3.01 16.78
N TYR A 58 3.93 -4.03 17.33
CA TYR A 58 4.19 -4.15 18.77
C TYR A 58 5.13 -3.06 19.29
N LEU A 59 6.18 -2.71 18.53
CA LEU A 59 7.18 -1.72 18.92
C LEU A 59 6.72 -0.27 18.65
N THR A 60 5.69 -0.05 17.84
CA THR A 60 5.20 1.30 17.55
C THR A 60 4.40 1.82 18.76
N PRO A 61 4.82 2.91 19.41
CA PRO A 61 4.16 3.43 20.60
C PRO A 61 2.76 3.98 20.37
N THR A 62 2.22 4.00 19.14
CA THR A 62 0.81 4.34 18.90
C THR A 62 -0.16 3.25 19.37
N VAL A 63 0.26 1.97 19.38
CA VAL A 63 -0.48 0.90 20.09
C VAL A 63 -0.49 1.16 21.60
N HIS A 64 0.39 2.05 22.09
CA HIS A 64 0.47 2.49 23.48
C HIS A 64 0.18 3.98 23.64
N SER A 65 -0.45 4.64 22.66
CA SER A 65 -0.89 6.02 22.84
C SER A 65 -1.95 6.00 23.95
N PRO A 66 -1.68 6.55 25.14
CA PRO A 66 -2.59 6.49 26.28
C PRO A 66 -3.92 7.22 26.01
N ASN A 67 -4.02 7.91 24.86
CA ASN A 67 -5.19 8.70 24.46
C ASN A 67 -6.13 7.94 23.51
N PHE A 68 -5.75 6.79 22.95
CA PHE A 68 -6.65 6.02 22.09
C PHE A 68 -7.57 5.16 22.96
N SER A 69 -8.70 5.74 23.36
CA SER A 69 -9.73 5.10 24.16
C SER A 69 -11.01 4.92 23.34
N ILE A 70 -11.89 3.99 23.72
CA ILE A 70 -13.23 3.85 23.10
C ILE A 70 -13.96 5.22 23.02
N PRO A 71 -13.95 6.06 24.08
CA PRO A 71 -14.48 7.43 23.99
C PRO A 71 -13.89 8.28 22.88
N TYR A 72 -12.58 8.16 22.60
CA TYR A 72 -11.94 8.90 21.51
C TYR A 72 -12.51 8.50 20.14
N TYR A 73 -12.68 7.19 19.91
CA TYR A 73 -13.28 6.69 18.67
C TYR A 73 -14.75 7.10 18.53
N VAL A 74 -15.55 6.98 19.60
CA VAL A 74 -16.95 7.42 19.60
C VAL A 74 -17.03 8.92 19.27
N ASN A 75 -16.16 9.74 19.87
CA ASN A 75 -16.10 11.16 19.58
C ASN A 75 -15.71 11.44 18.11
N PHE A 76 -14.77 10.68 17.54
CA PHE A 76 -14.42 10.78 16.12
C PHE A 76 -15.64 10.50 15.22
N VAL A 77 -16.38 9.42 15.49
CA VAL A 77 -17.57 9.04 14.73
C VAL A 77 -18.66 10.11 14.80
N VAL A 78 -18.92 10.66 15.99
CA VAL A 78 -19.92 11.72 16.20
C VAL A 78 -19.51 13.01 15.49
N LYS A 79 -18.21 13.35 15.52
CA LYS A 79 -17.70 14.59 14.93
C LYS A 79 -17.57 14.54 13.40
N HIS A 80 -17.32 13.36 12.83
CA HIS A 80 -17.06 13.17 11.40
C HIS A 80 -17.95 12.09 10.76
N PRO A 81 -19.30 12.24 10.84
CA PRO A 81 -20.23 11.23 10.31
C PRO A 81 -20.13 11.09 8.78
N ASP A 82 -19.79 12.18 8.08
CA ASP A 82 -19.57 12.24 6.64
C ASP A 82 -18.38 11.36 6.19
N VAL A 83 -17.30 11.36 6.97
CA VAL A 83 -16.12 10.51 6.72
C VAL A 83 -16.46 9.04 6.91
N ILE A 84 -17.16 8.70 8.00
CA ILE A 84 -17.61 7.33 8.28
C ILE A 84 -18.56 6.82 7.19
N LEU A 85 -19.49 7.66 6.74
CA LEU A 85 -20.41 7.32 5.66
C LEU A 85 -19.67 7.08 4.34
N THR A 86 -18.70 7.95 4.02
CA THR A 86 -17.85 7.80 2.84
C THR A 86 -17.05 6.50 2.88
N TRP A 87 -16.38 6.21 4.00
CA TRP A 87 -15.64 4.96 4.17
C TRP A 87 -16.55 3.74 4.09
N SER A 88 -17.71 3.77 4.71
CA SER A 88 -18.69 2.68 4.66
C SER A 88 -19.16 2.44 3.22
N PHE A 89 -19.49 3.51 2.48
CA PHE A 89 -19.84 3.43 1.07
C PHE A 89 -18.71 2.81 0.23
N LEU A 90 -17.47 3.26 0.42
CA LEU A 90 -16.30 2.74 -0.29
C LEU A 90 -16.03 1.27 0.03
N MET A 91 -16.19 0.83 1.29
CA MET A 91 -16.05 -0.57 1.68
C MET A 91 -17.17 -1.44 1.07
N VAL A 92 -18.40 -0.93 0.98
CA VAL A 92 -19.50 -1.61 0.28
C VAL A 92 -19.19 -1.74 -1.21
N MET A 93 -18.68 -0.69 -1.85
CA MET A 93 -18.24 -0.74 -3.25
C MET A 93 -17.14 -1.78 -3.46
N MET A 94 -16.12 -1.83 -2.59
CA MET A 94 -15.08 -2.88 -2.64
C MET A 94 -15.67 -4.27 -2.51
N THR A 95 -16.63 -4.45 -1.60
CA THR A 95 -17.32 -5.74 -1.42
C THR A 95 -18.07 -6.13 -2.68
N ILE A 96 -18.85 -5.22 -3.28
CA ILE A 96 -19.57 -5.48 -4.54
C ILE A 96 -18.59 -5.84 -5.66
N ILE A 97 -17.50 -5.07 -5.80
CA ILE A 97 -16.45 -5.34 -6.79
C ILE A 97 -15.84 -6.72 -6.55
N SER A 98 -15.63 -7.15 -5.31
CA SER A 98 -15.10 -8.49 -4.96
C SER A 98 -16.01 -9.65 -5.40
N LEU A 99 -17.32 -9.40 -5.47
CA LEU A 99 -18.32 -10.40 -5.84
C LEU A 99 -18.40 -10.62 -7.35
N ILE A 100 -17.87 -9.69 -8.15
CA ILE A 100 -17.81 -9.84 -9.61
C ILE A 100 -17.05 -11.14 -9.97
N PRO A 101 -17.59 -11.96 -10.90
CA PRO A 101 -16.93 -13.19 -11.34
C PRO A 101 -15.55 -12.94 -11.95
N ARG A 102 -14.62 -13.86 -11.69
CA ARG A 102 -13.24 -13.78 -12.20
C ARG A 102 -13.25 -13.93 -13.72
N GLN A 103 -12.81 -12.90 -14.44
CA GLN A 103 -12.35 -13.05 -15.83
C GLN A 103 -11.03 -12.30 -16.02
N ASN A 104 -10.14 -12.78 -16.89
CA ASN A 104 -8.73 -12.37 -16.91
C ASN A 104 -8.50 -10.85 -17.07
N ILE A 105 -9.30 -10.18 -17.91
CA ILE A 105 -9.22 -8.71 -18.07
C ILE A 105 -9.70 -8.01 -16.78
N TYR A 106 -10.70 -8.58 -16.12
CA TYR A 106 -11.29 -8.02 -14.91
C TYR A 106 -10.43 -8.23 -13.67
N VAL A 107 -9.57 -9.25 -13.57
CA VAL A 107 -8.73 -9.47 -12.37
C VAL A 107 -7.79 -8.29 -12.12
N SER A 108 -7.10 -7.81 -13.18
CA SER A 108 -6.22 -6.65 -13.06
C SER A 108 -7.02 -5.40 -12.68
N VAL A 109 -8.11 -5.12 -13.40
CA VAL A 109 -8.97 -3.95 -13.12
C VAL A 109 -9.58 -4.01 -11.72
N GLN A 110 -10.04 -5.18 -11.28
CA GLN A 110 -10.59 -5.44 -9.96
C GLN A 110 -9.54 -5.13 -8.90
N ARG A 111 -8.35 -5.74 -8.97
CA ARG A 111 -7.25 -5.47 -8.04
C ARG A 111 -6.88 -3.99 -8.00
N LYS A 112 -6.76 -3.33 -9.16
CA LYS A 112 -6.43 -1.91 -9.22
C LYS A 112 -7.55 -1.00 -8.68
N SER A 113 -8.81 -1.41 -8.82
CA SER A 113 -9.95 -0.70 -8.23
C SER A 113 -9.89 -0.73 -6.69
N PHE A 114 -9.45 -1.86 -6.11
CA PHE A 114 -9.19 -1.95 -4.67
C PHE A 114 -8.10 -0.97 -4.22
N HIS A 115 -7.02 -0.85 -5.00
CA HIS A 115 -5.94 0.09 -4.68
C HIS A 115 -6.46 1.53 -4.74
N PHE A 116 -7.18 1.88 -5.81
CA PHE A 116 -7.77 3.21 -5.94
C PHE A 116 -8.71 3.56 -4.78
N VAL A 117 -9.61 2.65 -4.39
CA VAL A 117 -10.52 2.88 -3.25
C VAL A 117 -9.73 3.02 -1.94
N ALA A 118 -8.70 2.20 -1.72
CA ALA A 118 -7.82 2.36 -0.57
C ALA A 118 -7.17 3.76 -0.58
N GLY A 119 -6.62 4.21 -1.70
CA GLY A 119 -6.04 5.54 -1.84
C GLY A 119 -7.00 6.67 -1.46
N VAL A 120 -8.29 6.55 -1.81
CA VAL A 120 -9.32 7.51 -1.39
C VAL A 120 -9.57 7.46 0.12
N ILE A 121 -9.73 6.27 0.71
CA ILE A 121 -9.91 6.09 2.16
C ILE A 121 -8.73 6.71 2.92
N PHE A 122 -7.49 6.41 2.50
CA PHE A 122 -6.28 6.93 3.12
C PHE A 122 -6.20 8.45 2.97
N THR A 123 -6.45 9.01 1.78
CA THR A 123 -6.41 10.47 1.56
C THR A 123 -7.40 11.22 2.44
N VAL A 124 -8.63 10.71 2.57
CA VAL A 124 -9.66 11.29 3.46
C VAL A 124 -9.27 11.14 4.92
N GLY A 125 -8.77 9.96 5.31
CA GLY A 125 -8.35 9.69 6.69
C GLY A 125 -7.19 10.55 7.14
N ILE A 126 -6.20 10.78 6.27
CA ILE A 126 -5.05 11.61 6.59
C ILE A 126 -5.45 13.05 6.88
N LYS A 127 -6.41 13.58 6.12
CA LYS A 127 -6.91 14.93 6.36
C LYS A 127 -7.69 15.05 7.67
N THR A 128 -8.42 13.99 8.02
CA THR A 128 -9.37 14.03 9.14
C THR A 128 -8.69 13.75 10.46
N ASP A 129 -8.08 12.56 10.59
CA ASP A 129 -7.35 12.12 11.76
C ASP A 129 -6.45 10.92 11.41
N VAL A 130 -5.14 11.19 11.25
CA VAL A 130 -4.16 10.13 10.93
C VAL A 130 -4.05 9.09 12.04
N LEU A 131 -4.22 9.46 13.30
CA LEU A 131 -4.08 8.51 14.42
C LEU A 131 -5.20 7.48 14.36
N VAL A 132 -6.43 7.92 14.10
CA VAL A 132 -7.57 7.00 13.89
C VAL A 132 -7.33 6.11 12.68
N LEU A 133 -6.93 6.68 11.55
CA LEU A 133 -6.65 5.92 10.33
C LEU A 133 -5.56 4.86 10.56
N GLN A 134 -4.42 5.27 11.12
CA GLN A 134 -3.29 4.39 11.42
C GLN A 134 -3.69 3.24 12.35
N GLN A 135 -4.49 3.52 13.38
CA GLN A 135 -4.96 2.50 14.32
C GLN A 135 -5.92 1.51 13.65
N LEU A 136 -6.88 2.00 12.87
CA LEU A 136 -7.80 1.16 12.11
C LEU A 136 -7.04 0.26 11.14
N CYS A 137 -6.11 0.83 10.38
CA CYS A 137 -5.27 0.06 9.46
C CYS A 137 -4.43 -0.99 10.18
N SER A 138 -3.90 -0.68 11.37
CA SER A 138 -3.16 -1.64 12.20
C SER A 138 -4.04 -2.81 12.64
N PHE A 139 -5.28 -2.53 13.09
CA PHE A 139 -6.24 -3.57 13.43
C PHE A 139 -6.66 -4.41 12.21
N PHE A 140 -6.91 -3.77 11.07
CA PHE A 140 -7.20 -4.48 9.83
C PHE A 140 -6.03 -5.36 9.40
N LEU A 141 -4.79 -4.90 9.56
CA LEU A 141 -3.60 -5.67 9.21
C LEU A 141 -3.50 -6.92 10.09
N ILE A 142 -3.59 -6.77 11.42
CA ILE A 142 -3.59 -7.90 12.36
C ILE A 142 -4.75 -8.86 12.07
N GLY A 143 -5.96 -8.33 11.89
CA GLY A 143 -7.14 -9.12 11.57
C GLY A 143 -6.97 -9.90 10.28
N PHE A 144 -6.43 -9.26 9.23
CA PHE A 144 -6.13 -9.91 7.97
C PHE A 144 -5.12 -11.05 8.14
N LEU A 145 -4.06 -10.84 8.91
CA LEU A 145 -3.06 -11.89 9.18
C LEU A 145 -3.67 -13.10 9.88
N ILE A 146 -4.50 -12.86 10.90
CA ILE A 146 -5.20 -13.94 11.62
C ILE A 146 -6.13 -14.69 10.67
N VAL A 147 -6.91 -13.96 9.88
CA VAL A 147 -7.85 -14.54 8.92
C VAL A 147 -7.13 -15.35 7.85
N ASP A 148 -6.03 -14.85 7.30
CA ASP A 148 -5.28 -15.55 6.26
C ASP A 148 -4.59 -16.81 6.80
N PHE A 149 -3.99 -16.73 8.00
CA PHE A 149 -3.43 -17.91 8.67
C PHE A 149 -4.49 -18.95 9.00
N ALA A 150 -5.63 -18.53 9.56
CA ALA A 150 -6.73 -19.43 9.89
C ALA A 150 -7.31 -20.08 8.63
N ARG A 151 -7.47 -19.32 7.54
CA ARG A 151 -7.89 -19.80 6.24
C ARG A 151 -6.93 -20.86 5.70
N ALA A 152 -5.63 -20.54 5.67
CA ALA A 152 -4.61 -21.44 5.13
C ALA A 152 -4.52 -22.76 5.91
N LYS A 153 -4.65 -22.70 7.25
CA LYS A 153 -4.50 -23.88 8.12
C LYS A 153 -5.77 -24.71 8.25
N PHE A 154 -6.92 -24.07 8.45
CA PHE A 154 -8.17 -24.75 8.83
C PHE A 154 -9.19 -24.82 7.70
N PHE A 155 -9.18 -23.87 6.76
CA PHE A 155 -10.22 -23.72 5.75
C PHE A 155 -9.69 -23.50 4.32
N PRO A 156 -8.75 -24.35 3.83
CA PRO A 156 -8.03 -24.08 2.58
C PRO A 156 -8.92 -24.04 1.34
N ARG A 157 -10.10 -24.67 1.36
CA ARG A 157 -11.07 -24.72 0.24
C ARG A 157 -12.38 -23.98 0.51
N SER A 158 -12.37 -23.01 1.42
CA SER A 158 -13.56 -22.23 1.76
C SER A 158 -13.89 -21.16 0.71
N ALA A 159 -15.10 -20.59 0.78
CA ALA A 159 -15.48 -19.42 -0.01
C ALA A 159 -14.50 -18.25 0.19
N LEU A 160 -13.90 -18.13 1.39
CA LEU A 160 -12.88 -17.14 1.69
C LEU A 160 -11.58 -17.38 0.88
N SER A 161 -11.15 -18.65 0.72
CA SER A 161 -10.04 -18.98 -0.18
C SER A 161 -10.35 -18.60 -1.61
N THR A 162 -11.55 -18.89 -2.11
CA THR A 162 -11.97 -18.50 -3.46
C THR A 162 -11.98 -16.98 -3.63
N LEU A 163 -12.39 -16.22 -2.61
CA LEU A 163 -12.32 -14.75 -2.63
C LEU A 163 -10.88 -14.25 -2.66
N PHE A 164 -9.99 -14.83 -1.85
CA PHE A 164 -8.58 -14.42 -1.80
C PHE A 164 -7.85 -14.74 -3.11
N GLU A 165 -8.15 -15.88 -3.73
CA GLU A 165 -7.62 -16.26 -5.04
C GLU A 165 -7.97 -15.25 -6.15
N LYS A 166 -9.06 -14.47 -6.02
CA LYS A 166 -9.40 -13.41 -6.98
C LYS A 166 -8.40 -12.26 -6.96
N PHE A 167 -7.70 -12.06 -5.85
CA PHE A 167 -6.65 -11.03 -5.72
C PHE A 167 -5.29 -11.52 -6.21
N GLY A 168 -5.16 -12.82 -6.49
CA GLY A 168 -3.93 -13.43 -6.98
C GLY A 168 -3.59 -13.01 -8.41
N ASP A 169 -2.35 -12.60 -8.64
CA ASP A 169 -1.81 -12.37 -9.99
C ASP A 169 -1.42 -13.71 -10.64
N SER A 170 -1.62 -13.85 -11.95
CA SER A 170 -1.08 -14.97 -12.72
C SER A 170 0.45 -15.09 -12.66
N HIS A 171 1.15 -14.02 -12.26
CA HIS A 171 2.61 -13.99 -12.10
C HIS A 171 3.07 -14.30 -10.66
N GLN A 172 2.15 -14.56 -9.72
CA GLN A 172 2.55 -14.90 -8.35
C GLN A 172 3.09 -16.31 -8.26
N ASP A 173 4.08 -16.49 -7.38
CA ASP A 173 4.58 -17.81 -7.02
C ASP A 173 3.40 -18.64 -6.46
N PRO A 174 3.12 -19.84 -7.00
CA PRO A 174 2.06 -20.70 -6.50
C PRO A 174 2.23 -21.11 -5.03
N LYS A 175 3.39 -20.87 -4.42
CA LYS A 175 3.68 -21.15 -3.00
C LYS A 175 3.26 -20.02 -2.05
N LEU A 176 2.91 -18.83 -2.56
CA LEU A 176 2.44 -17.71 -1.76
C LEU A 176 1.00 -17.91 -1.29
N SER A 177 0.67 -17.38 -0.11
CA SER A 177 -0.72 -17.31 0.31
C SER A 177 -1.55 -16.48 -0.67
N ALA A 178 -2.74 -16.97 -1.02
CA ALA A 178 -3.70 -16.23 -1.83
C ALA A 178 -4.10 -14.87 -1.20
N GLY A 179 -3.97 -14.72 0.13
CA GLY A 179 -4.21 -13.46 0.82
C GLY A 179 -3.07 -12.45 0.74
N PHE A 180 -1.86 -12.89 0.38
CA PHE A 180 -0.67 -12.05 0.38
C PHE A 180 -0.78 -10.75 -0.43
N PRO A 181 -1.33 -10.72 -1.67
CA PRO A 181 -1.47 -9.45 -2.41
C PRO A 181 -2.39 -8.43 -1.73
N ALA A 182 -3.47 -8.87 -1.09
CA ALA A 182 -4.36 -7.97 -0.36
C ALA A 182 -3.69 -7.47 0.95
N PHE A 183 -2.96 -8.35 1.63
CA PHE A 183 -2.10 -7.98 2.75
C PHE A 183 -1.06 -6.93 2.33
N LEU A 184 -0.38 -7.15 1.21
CA LEU A 184 0.67 -6.27 0.71
C LEU A 184 0.15 -4.87 0.44
N LEU A 185 -1.05 -4.75 -0.16
CA LEU A 185 -1.71 -3.47 -0.40
C LEU A 185 -1.96 -2.71 0.91
N LEU A 186 -2.54 -3.40 1.90
CA LEU A 186 -2.82 -2.81 3.20
C LEU A 186 -1.52 -2.42 3.91
N TYR A 187 -0.51 -3.29 3.87
CA TYR A 187 0.79 -3.06 4.47
C TYR A 187 1.48 -1.82 3.88
N VAL A 188 1.57 -1.76 2.55
CA VAL A 188 2.21 -0.68 1.80
C VAL A 188 1.59 0.67 2.12
N ASN A 189 0.27 0.76 2.24
CA ASN A 189 -0.39 2.02 2.57
C ASN A 189 -0.32 2.35 4.07
N THR A 190 -0.20 1.34 4.94
CA THR A 190 -0.13 1.55 6.40
C THR A 190 1.26 1.98 6.86
N ILE A 191 2.35 1.44 6.29
CA ILE A 191 3.73 1.78 6.70
C ILE A 191 4.00 3.30 6.70
N PRO A 192 3.67 4.05 5.64
CA PRO A 192 3.91 5.49 5.60
C PRO A 192 3.24 6.24 6.75
N LEU A 193 2.05 5.79 7.22
CA LEU A 193 1.31 6.48 8.29
C LEU A 193 2.10 6.53 9.60
N PHE A 194 2.94 5.53 9.87
CA PHE A 194 3.82 5.53 11.04
C PHE A 194 4.87 6.65 10.99
N PHE A 195 5.19 7.13 9.80
CA PHE A 195 6.07 8.27 9.58
C PHE A 195 5.31 9.59 9.50
N TYR A 196 3.98 9.62 9.67
CA TYR A 196 3.23 10.87 9.60
C TYR A 196 3.67 11.88 10.66
N HIS A 197 4.08 11.44 11.85
CA HIS A 197 4.50 12.36 12.92
C HIS A 197 5.90 12.95 12.75
N THR A 198 6.58 12.60 11.67
CA THR A 198 7.92 13.10 11.33
C THR A 198 7.82 14.05 10.13
N ARG A 199 8.93 14.68 9.70
CA ARG A 199 8.95 15.58 8.52
C ARG A 199 8.62 14.90 7.18
N PHE A 200 8.17 13.65 7.25
CA PHE A 200 8.02 12.70 6.16
C PHE A 200 6.57 12.57 5.65
N HIS A 201 5.70 13.58 5.86
CA HIS A 201 4.35 13.61 5.28
C HIS A 201 4.34 13.40 3.75
N GLN A 202 5.45 13.75 3.09
CA GLN A 202 5.67 13.56 1.65
C GLN A 202 5.74 12.07 1.26
N ILE A 203 6.18 11.18 2.15
CA ILE A 203 6.20 9.72 1.92
C ILE A 203 4.78 9.16 1.80
N ILE A 204 3.87 9.66 2.62
CA ILE A 204 2.49 9.16 2.66
C ILE A 204 1.78 9.54 1.37
N ALA A 205 1.97 10.78 0.92
CA ALA A 205 1.52 11.18 -0.39
C ALA A 205 2.17 10.31 -1.48
N ALA A 206 3.48 10.06 -1.41
CA ALA A 206 4.20 9.25 -2.38
C ALA A 206 3.63 7.84 -2.55
N SER A 207 3.31 7.14 -1.45
CA SER A 207 2.71 5.80 -1.48
C SER A 207 1.35 5.80 -2.18
N ILE A 208 0.44 6.68 -1.73
CA ILE A 208 -0.92 6.79 -2.29
C ILE A 208 -0.87 7.16 -3.78
N ILE A 209 0.01 8.09 -4.15
CA ILE A 209 0.11 8.58 -5.52
C ILE A 209 0.64 7.49 -6.47
N THR A 210 1.66 6.74 -6.05
CA THR A 210 2.37 5.82 -6.93
C THR A 210 1.74 4.44 -7.01
N VAL A 211 1.40 3.86 -5.85
CA VAL A 211 0.85 2.51 -5.76
C VAL A 211 -0.65 2.50 -6.05
N ASP A 212 -1.40 3.45 -5.49
CA ASP A 212 -2.86 3.39 -5.62
C ASP A 212 -3.38 3.98 -6.94
N VAL A 213 -2.70 4.98 -7.50
CA VAL A 213 -3.14 5.68 -8.72
C VAL A 213 -2.22 5.41 -9.91
N GLY A 214 -0.92 5.67 -9.78
CA GLY A 214 0.02 5.52 -10.90
C GLY A 214 -0.02 4.11 -11.50
N ASP A 215 0.20 3.09 -10.67
CA ASP A 215 0.25 1.69 -11.09
C ASP A 215 -1.11 1.16 -11.59
N ALA A 216 -2.22 1.65 -11.01
CA ALA A 216 -3.56 1.36 -11.52
C ALA A 216 -3.76 1.81 -12.98
N PHE A 217 -3.42 3.07 -13.26
CA PHE A 217 -3.55 3.63 -14.60
C PHE A 217 -2.52 3.05 -15.57
N ALA A 218 -1.31 2.72 -15.11
CA ALA A 218 -0.31 2.03 -15.92
C ALA A 218 -0.83 0.69 -16.45
N ALA A 219 -1.44 -0.10 -15.57
CA ALA A 219 -2.01 -1.40 -15.93
C ALA A 219 -3.19 -1.26 -16.90
N ILE A 220 -4.10 -0.30 -16.65
CA ILE A 220 -5.27 -0.07 -17.52
C ILE A 220 -4.81 0.38 -18.91
N PHE A 221 -4.10 1.51 -19.01
CA PHE A 221 -3.71 2.07 -20.29
C PHE A 221 -2.69 1.19 -21.03
N GLY A 222 -1.78 0.54 -20.29
CA GLY A 222 -0.85 -0.43 -20.86
C GLY A 222 -1.55 -1.65 -21.46
N SER A 223 -2.61 -2.15 -20.82
CA SER A 223 -3.37 -3.29 -21.33
C SER A 223 -4.19 -2.95 -22.58
N TYR A 224 -4.85 -1.79 -22.60
CA TYR A 224 -5.70 -1.37 -23.72
C TYR A 224 -4.90 -0.84 -24.92
N PHE A 225 -3.89 0.00 -24.68
CA PHE A 225 -3.19 0.75 -25.73
C PHE A 225 -1.72 0.36 -25.89
N GLY A 226 -1.11 -0.24 -24.86
CA GLY A 226 0.33 -0.48 -24.77
C GLY A 226 0.91 -1.57 -25.70
N ARG A 227 0.07 -2.38 -26.36
CA ARG A 227 0.51 -3.48 -27.25
C ARG A 227 1.44 -3.03 -28.37
N LYS A 228 1.35 -1.77 -28.80
CA LYS A 228 2.20 -1.19 -29.86
C LYS A 228 3.61 -0.79 -29.39
N PHE A 229 3.81 -0.60 -28.09
CA PHE A 229 5.09 -0.16 -27.52
C PHE A 229 5.47 -0.99 -26.28
N PRO A 230 5.69 -2.31 -26.44
CA PRO A 230 6.09 -3.18 -25.35
C PRO A 230 7.56 -2.92 -24.94
N ILE A 231 7.83 -2.98 -23.64
CA ILE A 231 9.18 -2.86 -23.09
C ILE A 231 9.62 -4.26 -22.64
N LYS A 232 10.34 -4.95 -23.51
CA LYS A 232 10.68 -6.39 -23.36
C LYS A 232 11.58 -6.74 -22.17
N ARG A 233 12.12 -5.76 -21.44
CA ARG A 233 13.19 -5.98 -20.44
C ARG A 233 12.67 -6.42 -19.07
N CYS A 234 11.43 -6.08 -18.71
CA CYS A 234 10.80 -6.44 -17.43
C CYS A 234 9.29 -6.72 -17.63
N GLY A 235 8.95 -7.95 -17.99
CA GLY A 235 7.56 -8.41 -18.09
C GLY A 235 6.73 -7.74 -19.19
N ASN A 236 5.40 -7.73 -19.01
CA ASN A 236 4.41 -7.15 -19.94
C ASN A 236 4.22 -5.62 -19.77
N LYS A 237 5.29 -4.90 -19.42
CA LYS A 237 5.25 -3.44 -19.24
C LYS A 237 5.31 -2.71 -20.59
N THR A 238 4.73 -1.52 -20.66
CA THR A 238 4.57 -0.77 -21.91
C THR A 238 4.88 0.70 -21.72
N LEU A 239 5.44 1.34 -22.75
CA LEU A 239 5.75 2.77 -22.69
C LEU A 239 4.50 3.61 -22.42
N ILE A 240 3.37 3.23 -23.04
CA ILE A 240 2.08 3.90 -22.83
C ILE A 240 1.60 3.77 -21.38
N GLY A 241 1.77 2.59 -20.77
CA GLY A 241 1.47 2.39 -19.36
C GLY A 241 2.29 3.32 -18.47
N THR A 242 3.59 3.44 -18.71
CA THR A 242 4.45 4.33 -17.92
C THR A 242 4.14 5.80 -18.15
N VAL A 243 3.85 6.23 -19.38
CA VAL A 243 3.41 7.62 -19.63
C VAL A 243 2.10 7.91 -18.90
N ALA A 244 1.15 6.96 -18.91
CA ALA A 244 -0.09 7.07 -18.14
C ALA A 244 0.19 7.16 -16.64
N PHE A 245 1.08 6.32 -16.10
CA PHE A 245 1.55 6.37 -14.71
C PHE A 245 2.02 7.77 -14.35
N VAL A 246 2.99 8.32 -15.10
CA VAL A 246 3.62 9.60 -14.76
C VAL A 246 2.60 10.72 -14.76
N PHE A 247 1.71 10.74 -15.77
CA PHE A 247 0.68 11.76 -15.88
C PHE A 247 -0.33 11.70 -14.74
N THR A 248 -0.86 10.51 -14.44
CA THR A 248 -1.92 10.35 -13.42
C THR A 248 -1.37 10.48 -12.02
N ALA A 249 -0.16 9.95 -11.76
CA ALA A 249 0.58 10.17 -10.53
C ALA A 249 0.83 11.68 -10.31
N PHE A 250 1.26 12.42 -11.33
CA PHE A 250 1.49 13.86 -11.20
C PHE A 250 0.19 14.64 -10.91
N CYS A 251 -0.90 14.33 -11.63
CA CYS A 251 -2.20 14.96 -11.38
C CYS A 251 -2.72 14.67 -9.96
N CYS A 252 -2.65 13.40 -9.53
CA CYS A 252 -3.02 13.00 -8.18
C CYS A 252 -2.12 13.67 -7.13
N ALA A 253 -0.81 13.76 -7.39
CA ALA A 253 0.13 14.44 -6.53
C ALA A 253 -0.22 15.90 -6.32
N LYS A 254 -0.59 16.61 -7.39
CA LYS A 254 -1.06 18.00 -7.29
C LYS A 254 -2.34 18.11 -6.47
N PHE A 255 -3.29 17.21 -6.69
CA PHE A 255 -4.55 17.18 -5.93
C PHE A 255 -4.28 16.93 -4.44
N THR A 256 -3.52 15.90 -4.10
CA THR A 256 -3.17 15.54 -2.72
C THR A 256 -2.38 16.66 -2.03
N ASN A 257 -1.40 17.26 -2.72
CA ASN A 257 -0.62 18.39 -2.22
C ASN A 257 -1.52 19.60 -1.89
N TRP A 258 -2.52 19.89 -2.73
CA TRP A 258 -3.50 20.94 -2.49
C TRP A 258 -4.47 20.58 -1.35
N TYR A 259 -5.03 19.38 -1.38
CA TYR A 259 -6.06 18.90 -0.45
C TYR A 259 -5.54 18.76 0.98
N LEU A 260 -4.32 18.21 1.14
CA LEU A 260 -3.64 18.03 2.42
C LEU A 260 -2.74 19.21 2.81
N ARG A 261 -2.62 20.23 1.94
CA ARG A 261 -1.79 21.43 2.15
C ARG A 261 -0.31 21.11 2.46
N LEU A 262 0.30 20.20 1.70
CA LEU A 262 1.68 19.73 1.95
C LEU A 262 2.76 20.73 1.49
N LEU A 263 2.40 21.76 0.72
CA LEU A 263 3.29 22.82 0.23
C LEU A 263 4.53 22.32 -0.55
N VAL A 264 4.42 21.16 -1.21
CA VAL A 264 5.49 20.62 -2.05
C VAL A 264 5.55 21.36 -3.39
N PRO A 265 6.73 21.82 -3.86
CA PRO A 265 6.89 22.45 -5.16
C PRO A 265 6.48 21.53 -6.32
N GLN A 266 5.85 22.10 -7.35
CA GLN A 266 5.34 21.31 -8.50
C GLN A 266 6.43 20.50 -9.21
N TRP A 267 7.64 21.06 -9.36
CA TRP A 267 8.76 20.36 -10.02
C TRP A 267 9.18 19.10 -9.27
N ARG A 268 9.10 19.08 -7.92
CA ARG A 268 9.39 17.89 -7.11
C ARG A 268 8.33 16.82 -7.31
N LEU A 269 7.06 17.22 -7.38
CA LEU A 269 5.95 16.29 -7.65
C LEU A 269 6.09 15.63 -9.03
N PHE A 270 6.50 16.41 -10.04
CA PHE A 270 6.78 15.89 -11.38
C PHE A 270 7.98 14.94 -11.37
N LEU A 271 9.10 15.35 -10.76
CA LEU A 271 10.30 14.53 -10.66
C LEU A 271 10.02 13.20 -9.97
N PHE A 272 9.30 13.24 -8.85
CA PHE A 272 8.86 12.04 -8.12
C PHE A 272 8.01 11.12 -9.01
N SER A 273 6.99 11.67 -9.68
CA SER A 273 6.10 10.89 -10.56
C SER A 273 6.86 10.25 -11.72
N ALA A 274 7.77 11.00 -12.34
CA ALA A 274 8.63 10.53 -13.43
C ALA A 274 9.59 9.44 -12.96
N ALA A 275 10.27 9.64 -11.84
CA ALA A 275 11.23 8.70 -11.30
C ALA A 275 10.55 7.39 -10.84
N SER A 276 9.37 7.48 -10.22
CA SER A 276 8.55 6.31 -9.88
C SER A 276 8.05 5.56 -11.13
N GLY A 277 7.65 6.27 -12.19
CA GLY A 277 7.30 5.62 -13.46
C GLY A 277 8.48 4.92 -14.13
N LEU A 278 9.69 5.51 -14.05
CA LEU A 278 10.91 4.84 -14.52
C LEU A 278 11.27 3.63 -13.65
N MET A 279 11.08 3.72 -12.33
CA MET A 279 11.34 2.60 -11.42
C MET A 279 10.37 1.45 -11.67
N GLU A 280 9.09 1.77 -11.91
CA GLU A 280 8.06 0.82 -12.34
C GLU A 280 8.55 0.00 -13.54
N LEU A 281 9.15 0.62 -14.55
CA LEU A 281 9.71 -0.10 -15.72
C LEU A 281 10.80 -1.12 -15.38
N THR A 282 11.51 -0.94 -14.27
CA THR A 282 12.66 -1.77 -13.91
C THR A 282 12.33 -2.90 -12.94
N CYS A 283 11.16 -2.86 -12.28
CA CYS A 283 10.80 -3.78 -11.20
C CYS A 283 9.51 -4.56 -11.50
N GLU A 284 9.54 -5.87 -11.23
CA GLU A 284 8.36 -6.75 -11.37
C GLU A 284 7.40 -6.66 -10.17
N ASN A 285 7.92 -6.32 -8.98
CA ASN A 285 7.14 -6.20 -7.74
C ASN A 285 7.31 -4.78 -7.17
N ASP A 286 6.84 -3.82 -7.95
CA ASP A 286 6.92 -2.38 -7.75
C ASP A 286 6.17 -1.88 -6.51
N ASN A 287 5.07 -2.52 -6.13
CA ASN A 287 4.27 -2.15 -4.95
C ASN A 287 5.07 -2.11 -3.64
N LEU A 288 6.13 -2.91 -3.50
CA LEU A 288 6.98 -2.88 -2.31
C LEU A 288 8.02 -1.75 -2.36
N ILE A 289 8.48 -1.34 -3.54
CA ILE A 289 9.63 -0.44 -3.69
C ILE A 289 9.16 1.00 -3.83
N LEU A 290 8.12 1.24 -4.62
CA LEU A 290 7.64 2.58 -4.96
C LEU A 290 7.32 3.45 -3.73
N PRO A 291 6.70 2.93 -2.65
CA PRO A 291 6.46 3.71 -1.43
C PRO A 291 7.76 4.20 -0.77
N PHE A 292 8.79 3.36 -0.75
CA PHE A 292 10.09 3.70 -0.18
C PHE A 292 10.93 4.55 -1.11
N PHE A 293 10.76 4.43 -2.42
CA PHE A 293 11.49 5.26 -3.39
C PHE A 293 11.16 6.75 -3.21
N GLY A 294 9.94 7.06 -2.74
CA GLY A 294 9.57 8.42 -2.32
C GLY A 294 10.43 9.02 -1.22
N LEU A 295 11.08 8.20 -0.37
CA LEU A 295 12.02 8.67 0.65
C LEU A 295 13.21 9.42 0.06
N LEU A 296 13.62 9.11 -1.16
CA LEU A 296 14.80 9.72 -1.80
C LEU A 296 14.57 11.17 -2.25
N PHE A 297 13.32 11.63 -2.23
CA PHE A 297 12.92 12.96 -2.73
C PHE A 297 12.42 13.89 -1.61
N VAL A 298 12.47 13.43 -0.35
CA VAL A 298 12.16 14.20 0.88
C VAL A 298 13.45 14.78 1.46
#